data_AF-A0A9X1HDK9-F1
#
_entry.id   AF-A0A9X1HDK9-F1
#
_cell.length_a   1.000
_cell.length_b   1.000
_cell.length_c   1.000
_cell.angle_alpha   90.00
_cell.angle_beta   90.00
_cell.angle_gamma   90.00
#
_symmetry.space_group_name_H-M   'P 1'
#
loop_
_entity.id
_entity.type
_entity.pdbx_description
1 polymer ?
#
loop_
_entity_poly.entity_id
_entity_poly.type
_entity_poly.pdbx_seq_one_letter_code
_entity_poly.pdbx_strand_id
1 'polypeptide(L)'
;MKKYFSLFLIILLISCSEKNPIEKSLETKSDEYWCYYTNCNSYFTYFKFKDDQLSYRYNKDENGKFTTKPEDPFMPEDPQKWSVSEDSIMTWGNFSYDVVSYNDKAIVLVYPTKEKPYLNYLFLIKEKESDFKKYSDDYNEKRLYNPEKYKTHK
;
A
#
# COMPACT_ATOMS: atom_id res chain seq x y z
N MET A 1 11.11 -47.21 15.46
CA MET A 1 11.45 -45.88 16.02
C MET A 1 11.96 -44.90 14.96
N LYS A 2 13.00 -45.21 14.16
CA LYS A 2 13.50 -44.30 13.10
C LYS A 2 12.46 -43.87 12.04
N LYS A 3 11.53 -44.75 11.64
CA LYS A 3 10.46 -44.42 10.66
C LYS A 3 9.48 -43.34 11.13
N TYR A 4 9.18 -43.27 12.42
CA TYR A 4 8.25 -42.27 12.98
C TYR A 4 8.93 -40.89 13.09
N PHE A 5 10.25 -40.86 13.32
CA PHE A 5 11.03 -39.62 13.37
C PHE A 5 11.05 -38.90 12.02
N SER A 6 11.19 -39.64 10.92
CA SER A 6 11.12 -39.08 9.56
C SER A 6 9.73 -38.50 9.23
N LEU A 7 8.66 -39.14 9.71
CA LEU A 7 7.29 -38.65 9.49
C LEU A 7 7.03 -37.34 10.24
N PHE A 8 7.56 -37.20 11.46
CA PHE A 8 7.46 -35.98 12.26
C PHE A 8 8.24 -34.81 11.64
N LEU A 9 9.40 -35.09 11.05
CA LEU A 9 10.20 -34.08 10.33
C LEU A 9 9.47 -33.55 9.09
N ILE A 10 8.74 -34.42 8.38
CA ILE A 10 7.94 -34.04 7.22
C ILE A 10 6.75 -33.16 7.64
N ILE A 11 6.07 -33.49 8.74
CA ILE A 11 4.95 -32.67 9.26
C ILE A 11 5.43 -31.28 9.71
N LEU A 12 6.62 -31.16 10.29
CA LEU A 12 7.23 -29.87 10.65
C LEU A 12 7.61 -29.02 9.42
N LEU A 13 7.94 -29.65 8.29
CA LEU A 13 8.24 -28.96 7.02
C LEU A 13 6.98 -28.56 6.24
N ILE A 14 5.84 -29.21 6.50
CA ILE A 14 4.53 -28.88 5.91
C ILE A 14 3.78 -27.83 6.75
N SER A 15 4.32 -27.39 7.89
CA SER A 15 4.01 -26.08 8.48
C SER A 15 4.59 -24.97 7.59
N CYS A 16 4.25 -25.03 6.30
CA CYS A 16 4.40 -23.96 5.34
C CYS A 16 3.58 -22.82 5.93
N SER A 17 4.28 -21.79 6.42
CA SER A 17 3.68 -20.62 7.05
C SER A 17 2.63 -20.06 6.10
N GLU A 18 1.36 -20.18 6.46
CA GLU A 18 0.28 -19.55 5.70
C GLU A 18 0.60 -18.06 5.65
N LYS A 19 0.71 -17.48 4.44
CA LYS A 19 1.02 -16.05 4.31
C LYS A 19 0.02 -15.25 5.12
N ASN A 20 0.51 -14.27 5.87
CA ASN A 20 -0.32 -13.38 6.66
C ASN A 20 -1.40 -12.75 5.73
N PRO A 21 -2.70 -12.79 6.09
CA PRO A 21 -3.77 -12.25 5.26
C PRO A 21 -3.56 -10.79 4.83
N ILE A 22 -2.87 -9.99 5.65
CA ILE A 22 -2.53 -8.61 5.32
C ILE A 22 -1.48 -8.58 4.19
N GLU A 23 -0.43 -9.39 4.28
CA GLU A 23 0.58 -9.50 3.21
C GLU A 23 -0.07 -9.93 1.89
N LYS A 24 -0.98 -10.90 1.95
CA LYS A 24 -1.77 -11.32 0.78
C LYS A 24 -2.60 -10.17 0.20
N SER A 25 -3.18 -9.33 1.05
CA SER A 25 -3.95 -8.17 0.58
C SER A 25 -3.08 -7.16 -0.16
N LEU A 26 -1.82 -6.96 0.28
CA LEU A 26 -0.81 -6.06 -0.29
C LEU A 26 -0.31 -6.51 -1.67
N GLU A 27 -0.43 -7.79 -2.02
CA GLU A 27 -0.04 -8.27 -3.34
C GLU A 27 -0.78 -7.52 -4.47
N THR A 28 -0.05 -7.24 -5.54
CA THR A 28 -0.55 -6.51 -6.72
C THR A 28 -0.43 -7.38 -7.97
N LYS A 29 -1.45 -7.36 -8.82
CA LYS A 29 -1.34 -7.90 -10.19
C LYS A 29 -0.47 -7.01 -11.06
N SER A 30 -0.17 -7.49 -12.27
CA SER A 30 0.66 -6.78 -13.24
C SER A 30 0.12 -5.38 -13.58
N ASP A 31 -1.20 -5.20 -13.62
CA ASP A 31 -1.87 -3.93 -13.95
C ASP A 31 -2.34 -3.15 -12.71
N GLU A 32 -2.09 -3.65 -11.50
CA GLU A 32 -2.57 -3.05 -10.24
C GLU A 32 -1.42 -2.35 -9.49
N TYR A 33 -1.74 -1.21 -8.88
CA TYR A 33 -0.79 -0.39 -8.12
C TYR A 33 -1.47 0.13 -6.86
N TRP A 34 -0.70 0.27 -5.78
CA TRP A 34 -1.16 0.98 -4.59
C TRP A 34 -0.87 2.45 -4.72
N CYS A 35 -1.91 3.26 -4.83
CA CYS A 35 -1.77 4.69 -4.69
C CYS A 35 -1.72 5.06 -3.19
N TYR A 36 -0.66 5.77 -2.82
CA TYR A 36 -0.36 6.22 -1.48
C TYR A 36 -0.96 7.61 -1.26
N TYR A 37 -1.64 7.78 -0.12
CA TYR A 37 -2.21 9.04 0.32
C TYR A 37 -1.93 9.23 1.82
N THR A 38 -1.81 10.47 2.25
CA THR A 38 -1.84 10.79 3.69
C THR A 38 -2.99 11.74 3.97
N ASN A 39 -3.49 11.76 5.21
CA ASN A 39 -4.49 12.75 5.62
C ASN A 39 -3.98 14.20 5.60
N CYS A 40 -2.67 14.42 5.49
CA CYS A 40 -2.03 15.73 5.57
C CYS A 40 -1.52 16.26 4.23
N ASN A 41 -1.40 15.42 3.21
CA ASN A 41 -0.82 15.81 1.94
C ASN A 41 -1.55 15.10 0.79
N SER A 42 -1.77 15.87 -0.28
CA SER A 42 -2.42 15.45 -1.51
C SER A 42 -1.43 14.92 -2.56
N TYR A 43 -0.16 14.75 -2.22
CA TYR A 43 0.83 14.08 -3.06
C TYR A 43 0.48 12.58 -3.25
N PHE A 44 0.64 12.09 -4.48
CA PHE A 44 0.43 10.68 -4.79
C PHE A 44 1.72 10.02 -5.20
N THR A 45 1.99 8.91 -4.56
CA THR A 45 3.02 7.98 -4.97
C THR A 45 2.37 6.64 -5.28
N TYR A 46 2.92 5.89 -6.22
CA TYR A 46 2.41 4.56 -6.53
C TYR A 46 3.42 3.50 -6.14
N PHE A 47 2.93 2.39 -5.61
CA PHE A 47 3.77 1.30 -5.15
C PHE A 47 3.26 -0.06 -5.62
N LYS A 48 4.19 -1.00 -5.80
CA LYS A 48 3.88 -2.43 -5.86
C LYS A 48 4.64 -3.15 -4.76
N PHE A 49 3.92 -3.90 -3.94
CA PHE A 49 4.49 -4.83 -2.97
C PHE A 49 4.57 -6.21 -3.63
N LYS A 50 5.74 -6.83 -3.56
CA LYS A 50 6.02 -8.13 -4.18
C LYS A 50 6.38 -9.18 -3.12
N ASP A 51 6.26 -10.44 -3.52
CA ASP A 51 6.54 -11.62 -2.70
C ASP A 51 7.99 -11.74 -2.21
N ASP A 52 8.92 -11.00 -2.81
CA ASP A 52 10.30 -10.89 -2.36
C ASP A 52 10.48 -9.94 -1.16
N GLN A 53 9.37 -9.47 -0.56
CA GLN A 53 9.35 -8.49 0.53
C GLN A 53 10.00 -7.16 0.16
N LEU A 54 10.03 -6.84 -1.14
CA LEU A 54 10.39 -5.53 -1.65
C LEU A 54 9.17 -4.80 -2.18
N SER A 55 9.20 -3.49 -1.97
CA SER A 55 8.23 -2.54 -2.50
C SER A 55 8.94 -1.64 -3.49
N TYR A 56 8.28 -1.41 -4.61
CA TYR A 56 8.82 -0.67 -5.74
C TYR A 56 7.96 0.56 -5.96
N ARG A 57 8.61 1.73 -6.05
CA ARG A 57 7.95 2.99 -6.33
C ARG A 57 7.77 3.18 -7.84
N TYR A 58 6.65 3.77 -8.21
CA TYR A 58 6.27 4.11 -9.57
C TYR A 58 5.65 5.51 -9.60
N ASN A 59 5.79 6.15 -10.76
CA ASN A 59 5.20 7.46 -11.07
C ASN A 59 4.28 7.31 -12.29
N LYS A 60 3.32 8.23 -12.47
CA LYS A 60 2.55 8.36 -13.72
C LYS A 60 3.11 9.52 -14.54
N ASP A 61 3.54 9.25 -15.77
CA ASP A 61 4.05 10.27 -16.69
C ASP A 61 2.95 11.26 -17.14
N GLU A 62 3.29 12.20 -18.03
CA GLU A 62 2.35 13.19 -18.58
C GLU A 62 1.19 12.56 -19.36
N ASN A 63 1.38 11.36 -19.90
CA ASN A 63 0.35 10.59 -20.61
C ASN A 63 -0.44 9.67 -19.68
N GLY A 64 -0.19 9.72 -18.37
CA GLY A 64 -0.82 8.87 -17.37
C GLY A 64 -0.28 7.43 -17.31
N LYS A 65 0.83 7.13 -18.00
CA LYS A 65 1.43 5.78 -18.00
C LYS A 65 2.36 5.59 -16.81
N PHE A 66 2.33 4.40 -16.22
CA PHE A 66 3.22 4.05 -15.12
C PHE A 66 4.67 3.91 -15.59
N THR A 67 5.58 4.51 -14.82
CA THR A 67 7.02 4.49 -15.08
C THR A 67 7.80 4.34 -13.79
N THR A 68 8.99 3.75 -13.89
CA THR A 68 9.99 3.68 -12.80
C THR A 68 10.96 4.84 -12.85
N LYS A 69 10.79 5.77 -13.80
CA LYS A 69 11.60 6.99 -13.81
C LYS A 69 11.22 7.83 -12.59
N PRO A 70 12.19 8.19 -11.73
CA PRO A 70 11.92 9.06 -10.59
C PRO A 70 11.48 10.43 -11.09
N GLU A 71 10.64 11.11 -10.30
CA GLU A 71 10.25 12.50 -10.57
C GLU A 71 11.46 13.44 -10.44
N ASP A 72 12.35 13.16 -9.47
CA ASP A 72 13.63 13.82 -9.30
C ASP A 72 14.79 12.89 -9.75
N PRO A 73 15.52 13.21 -10.83
CA PRO A 73 16.61 12.37 -11.32
C PRO A 73 17.81 12.28 -10.37
N PHE A 74 17.89 13.14 -9.36
CA PHE A 74 18.95 13.13 -8.35
C PHE A 74 18.59 12.30 -7.10
N MET A 75 17.34 11.84 -6.99
CA MET A 75 16.88 10.99 -5.89
C MET A 75 16.43 9.63 -6.43
N PRO A 76 17.37 8.68 -6.64
CA PRO A 76 17.01 7.33 -7.09
C PRO A 76 16.09 6.66 -6.07
N GLU A 77 15.00 6.08 -6.56
CA GLU A 77 13.99 5.41 -5.75
C GLU A 77 14.33 3.93 -5.59
N ASP A 78 15.20 3.63 -4.62
CA ASP A 78 15.58 2.25 -4.34
C ASP A 78 14.40 1.45 -3.74
N PRO A 79 14.25 0.16 -4.11
CA PRO A 79 13.22 -0.69 -3.53
C PRO A 79 13.32 -0.76 -2.00
N GLN A 80 12.19 -0.62 -1.32
CA GLN A 80 12.14 -0.61 0.15
C GLN A 80 11.68 -1.98 0.66
N LYS A 81 12.37 -2.52 1.66
CA LYS A 81 11.92 -3.73 2.35
C LYS A 81 10.59 -3.50 3.05
N TRP A 82 9.76 -4.53 3.13
CA TRP A 82 8.53 -4.48 3.91
C TRP A 82 8.19 -5.84 4.51
N SER A 83 7.42 -5.85 5.59
CA SER A 83 6.87 -7.05 6.21
C SER A 83 5.66 -6.70 7.07
N VAL A 84 4.80 -7.67 7.35
CA VAL A 84 3.68 -7.48 8.29
C VAL A 84 3.69 -8.56 9.36
N SER A 85 3.76 -8.16 10.63
CA SER A 85 3.67 -9.09 11.75
C SER A 85 2.23 -9.58 11.98
N GLU A 86 2.09 -10.67 12.73
CA GLU A 86 0.78 -11.20 13.15
C GLU A 86 -0.02 -10.19 13.99
N ASP A 87 0.69 -9.31 14.72
CA ASP A 87 0.11 -8.22 15.51
C ASP A 87 -0.35 -7.02 14.66
N SER A 88 -0.47 -7.19 13.34
CA SER A 88 -0.91 -6.16 12.40
C SER A 88 0.03 -4.93 12.35
N ILE A 89 1.33 -5.13 12.56
CA ILE A 89 2.34 -4.07 12.43
C ILE A 89 3.07 -4.26 11.09
N MET A 90 2.94 -3.27 10.21
CA MET A 90 3.66 -3.20 8.95
C MET A 90 4.98 -2.46 9.16
N THR A 91 6.10 -3.11 8.85
CA THR A 91 7.38 -2.41 8.66
C THR A 91 7.55 -2.12 7.17
N TRP A 92 7.91 -0.89 6.81
CA TRP A 92 8.11 -0.48 5.43
C TRP A 92 9.24 0.55 5.34
N GLY A 93 10.34 0.16 4.69
CA GLY A 93 11.59 0.89 4.76
C GLY A 93 12.08 0.98 6.22
N ASN A 94 12.29 2.21 6.70
CA ASN A 94 12.71 2.49 8.07
C ASN A 94 11.54 2.88 9.00
N PHE A 95 10.30 2.68 8.54
CA PHE A 95 9.10 3.08 9.28
C PHE A 95 8.28 1.87 9.71
N SER A 96 7.51 2.07 10.78
CA SER A 96 6.54 1.10 11.27
C SER A 96 5.17 1.75 11.36
N TYR A 97 4.15 0.99 10.97
CA TYR A 97 2.76 1.42 10.90
C TYR A 97 1.85 0.37 11.53
N ASP A 98 0.82 0.79 12.23
CA ASP A 98 -0.25 -0.14 12.62
C ASP A 98 -1.25 -0.26 11.46
N VAL A 99 -1.60 -1.48 11.08
CA VAL A 99 -2.60 -1.78 10.08
C VAL A 99 -3.97 -1.81 10.77
N VAL A 100 -4.77 -0.75 10.60
CA VAL A 100 -6.06 -0.61 11.29
C VAL A 100 -7.24 -1.16 10.50
N SER A 101 -7.11 -1.27 9.18
CA SER A 101 -8.12 -1.87 8.30
C SER A 101 -7.49 -2.28 6.98
N TYR A 102 -7.92 -3.41 6.42
CA TYR A 102 -7.46 -3.87 5.12
C TYR A 102 -8.55 -4.66 4.38
N ASN A 103 -8.49 -4.60 3.06
CA ASN A 103 -9.16 -5.50 2.13
C ASN A 103 -8.44 -5.45 0.78
N ASP A 104 -8.94 -6.19 -0.21
CA ASP A 104 -8.33 -6.29 -1.54
C ASP A 104 -8.20 -4.95 -2.30
N LYS A 105 -8.93 -3.90 -1.87
CA LYS A 105 -9.00 -2.59 -2.55
C LYS A 105 -8.35 -1.45 -1.75
N ALA A 106 -8.28 -1.56 -0.42
CA ALA A 106 -7.83 -0.48 0.43
C ALA A 106 -7.15 -1.01 1.70
N ILE A 107 -6.05 -0.38 2.07
CA ILE A 107 -5.35 -0.59 3.34
C ILE A 107 -5.21 0.75 4.04
N VAL A 108 -5.51 0.77 5.33
CA VAL A 108 -5.40 1.94 6.18
C VAL A 108 -4.33 1.66 7.22
N LEU A 109 -3.32 2.50 7.22
CA LEU A 109 -2.18 2.48 8.11
C LEU A 109 -2.23 3.70 9.03
N VAL A 110 -1.74 3.57 10.25
CA VAL A 110 -1.52 4.71 11.16
C VAL A 110 -0.08 4.78 11.62
N TYR A 111 0.41 5.99 11.84
CA TYR A 111 1.73 6.25 12.41
C TYR A 111 1.68 7.41 13.40
N PRO A 112 2.50 7.37 14.47
CA PRO A 112 2.53 8.42 15.47
C PRO A 112 3.16 9.70 14.95
N THR A 113 2.66 10.83 15.44
CA THR A 113 3.18 12.18 15.16
C THR A 113 3.50 12.91 16.47
N LYS A 114 4.33 13.96 16.39
CA LYS A 114 4.73 14.76 17.55
C LYS A 114 3.66 15.78 17.99
N GLU A 115 2.72 16.10 17.10
CA GLU A 115 1.73 17.16 17.28
C GLU A 115 0.31 16.61 17.14
N LYS A 116 -0.69 17.31 17.68
CA LYS A 116 -2.09 16.87 17.60
C LYS A 116 -2.60 16.92 16.14
N PRO A 117 -3.39 15.93 15.68
CA PRO A 117 -3.70 14.67 16.36
C PRO A 117 -2.47 13.76 16.31
N TYR A 118 -2.01 13.23 17.45
CA TYR A 118 -0.76 12.46 17.62
C TYR A 118 -0.66 11.17 16.78
N LEU A 119 -1.59 10.96 15.86
CA LEU A 119 -1.69 9.88 14.90
C LEU A 119 -2.07 10.49 13.54
N ASN A 120 -1.33 10.11 12.51
CA ASN A 120 -1.72 10.35 11.13
C ASN A 120 -2.11 9.06 10.44
N TYR A 121 -2.91 9.21 9.39
CA TYR A 121 -3.40 8.12 8.57
C TYR A 121 -2.69 8.14 7.22
N LEU A 122 -2.32 6.94 6.80
CA LEU A 122 -1.80 6.64 5.48
C LEU A 122 -2.77 5.66 4.84
N PHE A 123 -3.19 5.96 3.62
CA PHE A 123 -4.09 5.12 2.84
C PHE A 123 -3.34 4.56 1.65
N LEU A 124 -3.45 3.26 1.43
CA LEU A 124 -3.07 2.61 0.18
C LEU A 124 -4.38 2.21 -0.52
N ILE A 125 -4.68 2.85 -1.64
CA ILE A 125 -5.87 2.53 -2.45
C ILE A 125 -5.42 1.88 -3.75
N LYS A 126 -5.98 0.72 -4.07
CA LYS A 126 -5.62 -0.03 -5.27
C LYS A 126 -6.20 0.65 -6.50
N GLU A 127 -5.34 1.00 -7.45
CA GLU A 127 -5.67 1.54 -8.76
C GLU A 127 -5.17 0.61 -9.86
N LYS A 128 -5.82 0.68 -11.02
CA LYS A 128 -5.42 -0.04 -12.23
C LYS A 128 -4.71 0.88 -13.21
N GLU A 129 -3.92 0.31 -14.11
CA GLU A 129 -3.30 1.02 -15.22
C GLU A 129 -4.30 1.73 -16.14
N SER A 130 -5.50 1.15 -16.30
CA SER A 130 -6.58 1.76 -17.06
C SER A 130 -7.26 2.95 -16.36
N ASP A 131 -6.98 3.18 -15.07
CA ASP A 131 -7.62 4.25 -14.31
C ASP A 131 -6.99 5.60 -14.67
N PHE A 132 -7.85 6.59 -14.93
CA PHE A 132 -7.41 7.96 -15.20
C PHE A 132 -6.50 8.47 -14.07
N LYS A 133 -5.44 9.18 -14.44
CA LYS A 133 -4.57 9.86 -13.48
C LYS A 133 -5.41 10.85 -12.68
N LYS A 134 -5.38 10.70 -11.35
CA LYS A 134 -6.02 11.64 -10.44
C LYS A 134 -5.00 12.64 -9.92
N TYR A 135 -5.40 13.89 -9.77
CA TYR A 135 -4.62 14.98 -9.20
C TYR A 135 -5.03 15.28 -7.76
N SER A 136 -4.12 15.94 -7.03
CA SER A 136 -4.19 16.20 -5.59
C SER A 136 -5.55 16.73 -5.18
N ASP A 137 -6.05 17.62 -6.03
CA ASP A 137 -7.24 18.40 -5.81
C ASP A 137 -8.46 17.81 -6.49
N ASP A 138 -8.34 16.74 -7.29
CA ASP A 138 -9.48 16.12 -7.97
C ASP A 138 -10.57 15.70 -6.98
N TYR A 139 -10.19 15.25 -5.78
CA TYR A 139 -11.15 14.89 -4.74
C TYR A 139 -11.75 16.12 -4.04
N ASN A 140 -10.94 17.14 -3.78
CA ASN A 140 -11.36 18.38 -3.13
C ASN A 140 -12.31 19.17 -4.04
N GLU A 141 -11.98 19.24 -5.32
CA GLU A 141 -12.69 20.02 -6.34
C GLU A 141 -13.81 19.23 -7.02
N LYS A 142 -13.90 17.91 -6.80
CA LYS A 142 -14.98 17.07 -7.37
C LYS A 142 -16.37 17.66 -7.17
N ARG A 143 -16.62 18.18 -5.96
CA ARG A 143 -17.88 18.83 -5.58
C ARG A 143 -18.07 20.20 -6.22
N LEU A 144 -16.98 20.93 -6.47
CA LEU A 144 -16.99 22.23 -7.15
C LEU A 144 -17.39 22.09 -8.63
N TYR A 145 -16.88 21.05 -9.31
CA TYR A 145 -17.17 20.82 -10.73
C TYR A 145 -18.42 19.96 -11.00
N ASN A 146 -18.99 19.31 -9.97
CA ASN A 146 -20.20 18.49 -10.11
C ASN A 146 -21.24 18.83 -9.03
N PRO A 147 -21.57 20.12 -8.80
CA PRO A 147 -22.43 20.53 -7.68
C PRO A 147 -23.82 19.89 -7.75
N GLU A 148 -24.33 19.61 -8.96
CA GLU A 148 -25.63 18.98 -9.20
C GLU A 148 -25.75 17.56 -8.65
N LYS A 149 -24.63 16.85 -8.47
CA LYS A 149 -24.61 15.48 -7.92
C LYS A 149 -24.70 15.45 -6.39
N TYR A 150 -24.48 16.60 -5.73
CA TYR A 150 -24.43 16.69 -4.28
C TYR A 150 -25.61 17.53 -3.79
N LYS A 151 -26.69 16.85 -3.37
CA LYS A 151 -27.79 17.52 -2.70
C LYS A 151 -27.29 18.11 -1.38
N THR A 152 -27.35 19.43 -1.24
CA THR A 152 -27.19 20.09 0.05
C THR A 152 -28.46 19.86 0.86
N HIS A 153 -28.37 18.99 1.87
CA HIS A 153 -29.40 18.93 2.90
C HIS A 153 -29.27 20.22 3.73
N LYS A 154 -30.19 21.16 3.50
CA LYS A 154 -30.38 22.32 4.38
C LYS A 154 -31.07 21.89 5.67
#